data_AF-A0A2D0K770-F1
#
_entry.id   AF-A0A2D0K770-F1
#
_cell.length_a   1.000
_cell.length_b   1.000
_cell.length_c   1.000
_cell.angle_alpha   90.00
_cell.angle_beta   90.00
_cell.angle_gamma   90.00
#
_symmetry.space_group_name_H-M   'P 1'
#
loop_
_entity.id
_entity.type
_entity.pdbx_description
1 polymer ?
#
loop_
_entity_poly.entity_id
_entity_poly.type
_entity_poly.pdbx_seq_one_letter_code
_entity_poly.pdbx_strand_id
1 'polypeptide(L)'
;MLFHVINKNNIVALSLILGVVVFFFSLSYNNSKLGIIDYADRHCQKNTACLIDMNKIAPFDWDKMYIIDKGMGHQDIEDIIGAAFKGKASLFYKIIFVRNKQVVYEDEYDPYIRSYEKKLLKPDFQYPYDGKENYFNYYAISKDNAILSMKIENKPLTDDDKVYYKLSPSNSQQVKEKNL
;
A
#
# COMPACT_ATOMS: atom_id res chain seq x y z
N MET A 1 53.04 4.06 -11.31
CA MET A 1 52.39 2.84 -10.79
C MET A 1 52.14 3.06 -9.30
N LEU A 2 50.89 3.32 -8.91
CA LEU A 2 50.51 3.49 -7.50
C LEU A 2 49.62 2.31 -7.11
N PHE A 3 50.24 1.19 -6.76
CA PHE A 3 49.54 0.11 -6.08
C PHE A 3 49.60 0.42 -4.59
N HIS A 4 48.52 1.01 -4.08
CA HIS A 4 48.33 1.19 -2.65
C HIS A 4 48.36 -0.20 -2.01
N VAL A 5 49.30 -0.45 -1.09
CA VAL A 5 49.33 -1.68 -0.29
C VAL A 5 48.06 -1.71 0.55
N ILE A 6 47.06 -2.46 0.09
CA ILE A 6 45.82 -2.64 0.83
C ILE A 6 46.14 -3.59 1.98
N ASN A 7 46.19 -3.06 3.20
CA ASN A 7 46.48 -3.84 4.38
C ASN A 7 45.38 -4.92 4.56
N LYS A 8 45.77 -6.19 4.70
CA LYS A 8 44.86 -7.34 4.72
C LYS A 8 43.79 -7.21 5.82
N ASN A 9 44.14 -6.56 6.93
CA ASN A 9 43.21 -6.26 8.03
C ASN A 9 42.14 -5.24 7.64
N ASN A 10 42.46 -4.26 6.79
CA ASN A 10 41.49 -3.26 6.31
C ASN A 10 40.48 -3.90 5.36
N ILE A 11 40.89 -4.88 4.54
CA ILE A 11 39.98 -5.62 3.65
C ILE A 11 38.97 -6.43 4.47
N VAL A 12 39.43 -7.12 5.53
CA VAL A 12 38.56 -7.92 6.40
C VAL A 12 37.56 -7.02 7.13
N ALA A 13 37.99 -5.87 7.66
CA ALA A 13 37.11 -4.91 8.31
C ALA A 13 36.05 -4.33 7.35
N LEU A 14 36.44 -3.99 6.12
CA LEU A 14 35.53 -3.42 5.13
C LEU A 14 34.47 -4.45 4.68
N SER A 15 34.87 -5.70 4.51
CA SER A 15 33.96 -6.81 4.21
C SER A 15 32.97 -7.08 5.35
N LEU A 16 33.39 -6.95 6.61
CA LEU A 16 32.51 -7.08 7.77
C LEU A 16 31.48 -5.95 7.83
N ILE A 17 31.90 -4.70 7.62
CA ILE A 17 30.99 -3.54 7.59
C ILE A 17 29.98 -3.71 6.46
N LEU A 18 30.44 -4.11 5.26
CA LEU A 18 29.55 -4.35 4.13
C LEU A 18 28.55 -5.48 4.41
N GLY A 19 29.01 -6.56 5.05
CA GLY A 19 28.15 -7.67 5.45
C GLY A 19 27.07 -7.25 6.46
N VAL A 20 27.43 -6.43 7.45
CA VAL A 20 26.48 -5.86 8.43
C VAL A 20 25.47 -4.95 7.75
N VAL A 21 25.93 -4.08 6.83
CA VAL A 21 25.06 -3.21 6.05
C VAL A 21 24.08 -4.03 5.20
N VAL A 22 24.56 -5.03 4.45
CA VAL A 22 23.72 -5.93 3.64
C VAL A 22 22.74 -6.71 4.51
N PHE A 23 23.14 -7.14 5.71
CA PHE A 23 22.27 -7.84 6.66
C PHE A 23 21.17 -6.92 7.23
N PHE A 24 21.47 -5.66 7.55
CA PHE A 24 20.45 -4.70 7.95
C PHE A 24 19.52 -4.30 6.80
N PHE A 25 20.04 -4.20 5.57
CA PHE A 25 19.22 -4.00 4.37
C PHE A 25 18.31 -5.19 4.08
N SER A 26 18.78 -6.44 4.27
CA SER A 26 17.96 -7.63 4.05
C SER A 26 16.89 -7.83 5.14
N LEU A 27 17.18 -7.48 6.40
CA LEU A 27 16.19 -7.46 7.48
C LEU A 27 15.09 -6.39 7.25
N SER A 28 15.44 -5.27 6.61
CA SER A 28 14.49 -4.24 6.21
C SER A 28 13.65 -4.63 4.99
N TYR A 29 14.13 -5.61 4.21
CA TYR A 29 13.42 -6.17 3.05
C TYR A 29 12.48 -7.31 3.48
N ASN A 30 11.62 -7.04 4.46
CA ASN A 30 10.46 -7.88 4.71
C ASN A 30 9.28 -7.24 3.98
N ASN A 31 8.75 -7.95 2.97
CA ASN A 31 7.44 -7.67 2.35
C ASN A 31 6.30 -7.93 3.36
N SER A 32 6.38 -7.37 4.57
CA SER A 32 5.23 -7.30 5.45
C SER A 32 4.21 -6.38 4.80
N LYS A 33 2.98 -6.86 4.67
CA LYS A 33 1.84 -6.02 4.31
C LYS A 33 1.87 -4.74 5.14
N LEU A 34 1.49 -3.63 4.52
CA LEU A 34 1.53 -2.33 5.16
C LEU A 34 0.69 -2.40 6.44
N GLY A 35 1.22 -1.92 7.56
CA GLY A 35 0.60 -2.05 8.88
C GLY A 35 -0.65 -1.18 9.09
N ILE A 36 -1.49 -0.99 8.06
CA ILE A 36 -2.70 -0.16 8.08
C ILE A 36 -3.69 -0.70 9.13
N ILE A 37 -3.96 -2.02 9.10
CA ILE A 37 -4.88 -2.67 10.04
C ILE A 37 -4.33 -2.54 11.47
N ASP A 38 -3.05 -2.86 11.68
CA ASP A 38 -2.40 -2.78 13.00
C ASP A 38 -2.34 -1.34 13.54
N TYR A 39 -2.22 -0.34 12.66
CA TYR A 39 -2.32 1.06 13.04
C TYR A 39 -3.76 1.41 13.44
N ALA A 40 -4.74 1.02 12.63
CA ALA A 40 -6.15 1.27 12.90
C ALA A 40 -6.61 0.61 14.22
N ASP A 41 -6.18 -0.61 14.52
CA ASP A 41 -6.48 -1.29 15.80
C ASP A 41 -6.00 -0.50 17.02
N ARG A 42 -4.85 0.19 16.90
CA ARG A 42 -4.25 0.95 18.01
C ARG A 42 -4.81 2.36 18.14
N HIS A 43 -5.31 2.94 17.05
CA HIS A 43 -5.62 4.37 16.98
C HIS A 43 -7.09 4.69 16.68
N CYS A 44 -7.89 3.73 16.23
CA CYS A 44 -9.27 3.95 15.84
C CYS A 44 -10.25 3.18 16.72
N GLN A 45 -11.37 3.83 17.05
CA GLN A 45 -12.49 3.19 17.73
C GLN A 45 -13.39 2.46 16.72
N LYS A 46 -13.95 1.32 17.13
CA LYS A 46 -14.87 0.55 16.28
C LYS A 46 -16.15 1.33 15.98
N ASN A 47 -16.73 1.09 14.81
CA ASN A 47 -17.99 1.66 14.31
C ASN A 47 -18.03 3.20 14.22
N THR A 48 -16.89 3.88 14.42
CA THR A 48 -16.76 5.33 14.29
C THR A 48 -15.77 5.64 13.17
N ALA A 49 -16.01 6.70 12.41
CA ALA A 49 -15.03 7.18 11.44
C ALA A 49 -13.80 7.73 12.18
N CYS A 50 -12.62 7.36 11.72
CA CYS A 50 -11.33 7.70 12.28
C CYS A 50 -10.44 8.23 11.16
N LEU A 51 -9.58 9.20 11.46
CA LEU A 51 -8.59 9.69 10.49
C LEU A 51 -7.25 9.00 10.75
N ILE A 52 -6.68 8.43 9.69
CA ILE A 52 -5.34 7.84 9.72
C ILE A 52 -4.41 8.63 8.80
N ASP A 53 -3.14 8.71 9.17
CA ASP A 53 -2.12 9.43 8.40
C ASP A 53 -1.12 8.42 7.82
N MET A 54 -1.09 8.33 6.50
CA MET A 54 -0.22 7.37 5.81
C MET A 54 1.26 7.69 5.99
N ASN A 55 1.63 8.93 6.32
CA ASN A 55 3.01 9.28 6.67
C ASN A 55 3.50 8.62 7.96
N LYS A 56 2.58 8.24 8.85
CA LYS A 56 2.91 7.52 10.10
C LYS A 56 2.93 6.00 9.93
N ILE A 57 2.37 5.50 8.84
CA ILE A 57 2.18 4.08 8.57
C ILE A 57 3.24 3.55 7.60
N ALA A 58 3.55 4.31 6.55
CA ALA A 58 4.55 3.94 5.56
C ALA A 58 5.97 4.25 6.08
N PRO A 59 6.82 3.24 6.36
CA PRO A 59 8.16 3.44 6.92
C PRO A 59 9.20 3.83 5.86
N PHE A 60 8.76 4.18 4.65
CA PHE A 60 9.61 4.48 3.49
C PHE A 60 9.24 5.84 2.90
N ASP A 61 10.10 6.37 2.03
CA ASP A 61 9.84 7.64 1.35
C ASP A 61 8.97 7.44 0.09
N TRP A 62 8.01 8.33 -0.12
CA TRP A 62 7.04 8.26 -1.21
C TRP A 62 6.51 9.64 -1.56
N ASP A 63 6.07 9.84 -2.80
CA ASP A 63 5.43 11.08 -3.27
C ASP A 63 3.93 10.94 -3.35
N LYS A 64 3.49 9.82 -3.94
CA LYS A 64 2.09 9.49 -4.17
C LYS A 64 1.81 8.05 -3.80
N MET A 65 0.62 7.84 -3.25
CA MET A 65 0.01 6.56 -2.97
C MET A 65 -1.26 6.45 -3.81
N TYR A 66 -1.49 5.26 -4.36
CA TYR A 66 -2.64 4.94 -5.17
C TYR A 66 -3.38 3.77 -4.55
N ILE A 67 -4.70 3.91 -4.40
CA ILE A 67 -5.59 2.80 -4.06
C ILE A 67 -6.39 2.51 -5.31
N ILE A 68 -6.12 1.36 -5.91
CA ILE A 68 -6.64 0.98 -7.22
C ILE A 68 -7.71 -0.09 -7.04
N ASP A 69 -8.81 0.08 -7.77
CA ASP A 69 -9.89 -0.88 -7.84
C ASP A 69 -9.46 -2.21 -8.46
N LYS A 70 -10.26 -3.25 -8.20
CA LYS A 70 -10.04 -4.61 -8.70
C LYS A 70 -10.16 -4.70 -10.22
N GLY A 71 -9.46 -5.67 -10.82
CA GLY A 71 -9.66 -6.04 -12.22
C GLY A 71 -9.01 -5.11 -13.24
N MET A 72 -8.17 -4.17 -12.77
CA MET A 72 -7.48 -3.24 -13.66
C MET A 72 -6.29 -3.91 -14.37
N GLY A 73 -6.15 -3.61 -15.66
CA GLY A 73 -5.05 -4.08 -16.51
C GLY A 73 -3.71 -3.44 -16.13
N HIS A 74 -2.61 -4.10 -16.51
CA HIS A 74 -1.25 -3.64 -16.23
C HIS A 74 -0.98 -2.24 -16.81
N GLN A 75 -1.33 -2.02 -18.08
CA GLN A 75 -1.14 -0.74 -18.76
C GLN A 75 -1.96 0.38 -18.09
N ASP A 76 -3.20 0.08 -17.68
CA ASP A 76 -4.05 1.06 -17.01
C ASP A 76 -3.48 1.50 -15.66
N ILE A 77 -2.88 0.57 -14.92
CA ILE A 77 -2.16 0.86 -13.68
C ILE A 77 -0.99 1.80 -13.98
N GLU A 78 -0.15 1.49 -14.97
CA GLU A 78 1.00 2.33 -15.36
C GLU A 78 0.57 3.75 -15.74
N ASP A 79 -0.52 3.87 -16.52
CA ASP A 79 -1.08 5.16 -16.93
C ASP A 79 -1.53 6.00 -15.72
N ILE A 80 -2.14 5.36 -14.71
CA ILE A 80 -2.64 6.01 -13.50
C ILE A 80 -1.49 6.44 -12.59
N ILE A 81 -0.52 5.55 -12.36
CA ILE A 81 0.57 5.80 -11.42
C ILE A 81 1.70 6.62 -12.05
N GLY A 82 1.74 6.73 -13.37
CA GLY A 82 2.76 7.47 -14.12
C GLY A 82 4.17 6.91 -13.96
N ALA A 83 4.26 5.60 -13.73
CA ALA A 83 5.50 4.86 -13.44
C ALA A 83 5.40 3.45 -14.02
N ALA A 84 6.55 2.87 -14.37
CA ALA A 84 6.62 1.48 -14.79
C ALA A 84 6.16 0.56 -13.64
N PHE A 85 5.20 -0.30 -13.92
CA PHE A 85 4.65 -1.26 -13.00
C PHE A 85 5.28 -2.62 -13.31
N LYS A 86 5.76 -3.34 -12.30
CA LYS A 86 6.31 -4.71 -12.48
C LYS A 86 5.45 -5.78 -11.82
N GLY A 87 4.41 -5.35 -11.10
CA GLY A 87 3.43 -6.23 -10.49
C GLY A 87 2.54 -6.89 -11.54
N LYS A 88 1.82 -7.93 -11.10
CA LYS A 88 0.84 -8.62 -11.93
C LYS A 88 -0.46 -7.83 -11.98
N ALA A 89 -1.13 -7.83 -13.13
CA ALA A 89 -2.54 -7.47 -13.17
C ALA A 89 -3.30 -8.39 -12.20
N SER A 90 -4.15 -7.83 -11.34
CA SER A 90 -4.88 -8.62 -10.36
C SER A 90 -6.37 -8.34 -10.31
N LEU A 91 -7.10 -9.37 -9.92
CA LEU A 91 -8.54 -9.33 -9.67
C LEU A 91 -8.89 -8.70 -8.31
N PHE A 92 -7.89 -8.21 -7.57
CA PHE A 92 -8.01 -7.66 -6.23
C PHE A 92 -7.58 -6.21 -6.17
N TYR A 93 -7.92 -5.54 -5.06
CA TYR A 93 -7.53 -4.16 -4.82
C TYR A 93 -6.01 -4.05 -4.66
N LYS A 94 -5.43 -2.95 -5.14
CA LYS A 94 -4.00 -2.68 -4.97
C LYS A 94 -3.77 -1.38 -4.23
N ILE A 95 -2.76 -1.39 -3.36
CA ILE A 95 -2.17 -0.17 -2.81
C ILE A 95 -0.75 -0.07 -3.36
N ILE A 96 -0.46 1.03 -4.06
CA ILE A 96 0.83 1.25 -4.73
C ILE A 96 1.40 2.59 -4.27
N PHE A 97 2.65 2.61 -3.85
CA PHE A 97 3.38 3.84 -3.57
C PHE A 97 4.43 4.09 -4.64
N VAL A 98 4.53 5.36 -5.05
CA VAL A 98 5.46 5.82 -6.07
C VAL A 98 6.34 6.94 -5.49
N ARG A 99 7.63 6.87 -5.81
CA ARG A 99 8.63 7.90 -5.54
C ARG A 99 9.41 8.17 -6.82
N ASN A 100 9.53 9.42 -7.25
CA ASN A 100 10.32 9.79 -8.43
C ASN A 100 10.00 8.94 -9.68
N LYS A 101 8.70 8.69 -9.94
CA LYS A 101 8.21 7.83 -11.05
C LYS A 101 8.67 6.37 -10.99
N GLN A 102 8.95 5.85 -9.79
CA GLN A 102 9.27 4.46 -9.55
C GLN A 102 8.35 3.90 -8.46
N VAL A 103 7.84 2.69 -8.65
CA VAL A 103 7.10 1.97 -7.61
C VAL A 103 8.07 1.58 -6.50
N VAL A 104 7.81 2.06 -5.29
CA VAL A 104 8.62 1.76 -4.08
C VAL A 104 7.95 0.76 -3.17
N TYR A 105 6.64 0.57 -3.30
CA TYR A 105 5.87 -0.41 -2.56
C TYR A 105 4.62 -0.79 -3.35
N GLU A 106 4.27 -2.06 -3.32
CA GLU A 106 2.97 -2.57 -3.78
C GLU A 106 2.44 -3.62 -2.81
N ASP A 107 1.13 -3.61 -2.60
CA ASP A 107 0.42 -4.66 -1.87
C ASP A 107 -0.96 -4.91 -2.48
N GLU A 108 -1.46 -6.11 -2.27
CA GLU A 108 -2.69 -6.62 -2.86
C GLU A 108 -3.64 -7.11 -1.77
N TYR A 109 -4.87 -6.62 -1.83
CA TYR A 109 -5.91 -6.85 -0.84
C TYR A 109 -7.07 -7.57 -1.48
N ASP A 110 -7.17 -8.86 -1.16
CA ASP A 110 -8.25 -9.71 -1.60
C ASP A 110 -9.51 -9.46 -0.74
N PRO A 111 -10.62 -8.94 -1.33
CA PRO A 111 -11.87 -8.79 -0.58
C PRO A 111 -12.59 -10.12 -0.34
N TYR A 112 -12.19 -11.19 -1.02
CA TYR A 112 -12.78 -12.50 -0.94
C TYR A 112 -11.69 -13.51 -0.62
N ILE A 113 -11.73 -14.14 0.56
CA ILE A 113 -11.03 -15.40 0.93
C ILE A 113 -9.77 -15.12 1.77
N ARG A 114 -9.60 -15.68 2.98
CA ARG A 114 -9.69 -17.10 3.39
C ARG A 114 -10.52 -17.27 4.68
N SER A 115 -11.01 -18.49 4.98
CA SER A 115 -11.83 -18.78 6.17
C SER A 115 -11.17 -18.39 7.50
N TYR A 116 -9.83 -18.34 7.53
CA TYR A 116 -9.07 -18.01 8.74
C TYR A 116 -8.75 -16.51 8.88
N GLU A 117 -8.89 -15.70 7.83
CA GLU A 117 -8.60 -14.27 7.90
C GLU A 117 -9.82 -13.51 8.43
N LYS A 118 -9.71 -13.05 9.69
CA LYS A 118 -10.78 -12.32 10.38
C LYS A 118 -10.73 -10.81 10.18
N LYS A 119 -9.63 -10.25 9.68
CA LYS A 119 -9.45 -8.80 9.48
C LYS A 119 -9.15 -8.51 8.02
N LEU A 120 -10.00 -7.71 7.39
CA LEU A 120 -9.93 -7.45 5.95
C LEU A 120 -9.91 -5.95 5.68
N LEU A 121 -8.90 -5.47 4.96
CA LEU A 121 -8.90 -4.11 4.43
C LEU A 121 -9.82 -4.05 3.21
N LYS A 122 -10.73 -3.08 3.19
CA LYS A 122 -11.69 -2.90 2.10
C LYS A 122 -11.75 -1.43 1.69
N PRO A 123 -11.12 -1.04 0.57
CA PRO A 123 -11.37 0.28 -0.01
C PRO A 123 -12.86 0.51 -0.25
N ASP A 124 -13.38 1.67 0.15
CA ASP A 124 -14.81 2.01 0.08
C ASP A 124 -15.16 2.79 -1.19
N PHE A 125 -14.93 2.16 -2.34
CA PHE A 125 -15.27 2.73 -3.64
C PHE A 125 -16.78 2.95 -3.78
N GLN A 126 -17.17 4.15 -4.23
CA GLN A 126 -18.54 4.47 -4.58
C GLN A 126 -18.78 4.12 -6.04
N TYR A 127 -19.43 2.99 -6.29
CA TYR A 127 -19.83 2.59 -7.63
C TYR A 127 -21.14 3.27 -8.00
N PRO A 128 -21.23 3.93 -9.15
CA PRO A 128 -22.51 4.46 -9.61
C PRO A 128 -23.46 3.29 -9.91
N TYR A 129 -24.71 3.42 -9.46
CA TYR A 129 -25.75 2.39 -9.60
C TYR A 129 -26.14 2.10 -11.06
N ASP A 130 -25.77 2.97 -12.00
CA ASP A 130 -26.23 2.93 -13.38
C ASP A 130 -25.42 2.00 -14.29
N GLY A 131 -24.42 1.29 -13.76
CA GLY A 131 -23.78 0.17 -14.45
C GLY A 131 -23.08 0.57 -15.76
N LYS A 132 -22.63 1.81 -15.92
CA LYS A 132 -21.77 2.20 -17.06
C LYS A 132 -20.50 1.36 -17.00
N GLU A 133 -20.38 0.41 -17.93
CA GLU A 133 -19.57 -0.81 -17.81
C GLU A 133 -18.04 -0.62 -17.76
N ASN A 134 -17.49 0.60 -17.77
CA ASN A 134 -16.04 0.85 -17.89
C ASN A 134 -15.52 1.96 -16.95
N TYR A 135 -16.05 2.02 -15.73
CA TYR A 135 -15.64 3.06 -14.78
C TYR A 135 -14.78 2.49 -13.67
N PHE A 136 -13.52 2.92 -13.61
CA PHE A 136 -12.62 2.58 -12.52
C PHE A 136 -12.38 3.80 -11.65
N ASN A 137 -12.76 3.67 -10.39
CA ASN A 137 -12.36 4.63 -9.37
C ASN A 137 -10.95 4.29 -8.91
N TYR A 138 -10.14 5.31 -8.70
CA TYR A 138 -8.92 5.16 -7.93
C TYR A 138 -8.76 6.34 -7.00
N TYR A 139 -8.09 6.12 -5.89
CA TYR A 139 -7.71 7.20 -5.00
C TYR A 139 -6.25 7.54 -5.25
N ALA A 140 -5.96 8.83 -5.39
CA ALA A 140 -4.62 9.35 -5.52
C ALA A 140 -4.31 10.25 -4.32
N ILE A 141 -3.39 9.81 -3.49
CA ILE A 141 -3.03 10.43 -2.22
C ILE A 141 -1.62 10.98 -2.38
N SER A 142 -1.42 12.27 -2.14
CA SER A 142 -0.09 12.85 -2.09
C SER A 142 0.46 12.87 -0.66
N LYS A 143 1.79 12.90 -0.52
CA LYS A 143 2.44 12.91 0.80
C LYS A 143 1.98 14.05 1.73
N ASP A 144 1.70 15.22 1.14
CA ASP A 144 1.18 16.41 1.84
C ASP A 144 -0.33 16.36 2.11
N ASN A 145 -1.05 15.44 1.47
CA ASN A 145 -2.48 15.17 1.70
C ASN A 145 -2.68 13.69 2.05
N ALA A 146 -1.92 13.19 3.03
CA ALA A 146 -1.81 11.77 3.38
C ALA A 146 -2.89 11.25 4.35
N ILE A 147 -3.86 12.10 4.71
CA ILE A 147 -4.92 11.74 5.67
C ILE A 147 -6.02 10.99 4.95
N LEU A 148 -6.37 9.79 5.43
CA LEU A 148 -7.46 8.97 4.95
C LEU A 148 -8.49 8.74 6.06
N SER A 149 -9.74 8.47 5.66
CA SER A 149 -10.80 8.04 6.56
C SER A 149 -10.79 6.52 6.68
N MET A 150 -10.90 6.03 7.91
CA MET A 150 -10.94 4.63 8.28
C MET A 150 -12.20 4.37 9.11
N LYS A 151 -12.97 3.34 8.74
CA LYS A 151 -14.10 2.87 9.54
C LYS A 151 -13.99 1.37 9.76
N ILE A 152 -13.94 0.97 11.03
CA ILE A 152 -13.90 -0.44 11.41
C ILE A 152 -15.33 -0.94 11.61
N GLU A 153 -15.81 -1.79 10.71
CA GLU A 153 -17.14 -2.40 10.76
C GLU A 153 -17.03 -3.87 11.16
N ASN A 154 -17.66 -4.23 12.28
CA ASN A 154 -17.92 -5.63 12.58
C ASN A 154 -19.28 -5.99 11.95
N LYS A 155 -19.34 -7.06 11.15
CA LYS A 155 -20.62 -7.60 10.67
C LYS A 155 -20.98 -8.84 11.49
N PRO A 156 -21.74 -8.71 12.59
CA PRO A 156 -22.11 -9.84 13.44
C PRO A 156 -23.23 -10.72 12.84
N LEU A 157 -23.51 -10.65 11.53
CA LEU A 157 -24.73 -11.23 10.93
C LEU A 157 -24.49 -12.47 10.06
N THR A 158 -23.25 -12.96 9.95
CA THR A 158 -22.89 -14.21 9.26
C THR A 158 -21.81 -14.95 10.05
N ASP A 159 -21.76 -16.29 9.97
CA ASP A 159 -20.90 -17.24 10.73
C ASP A 159 -19.36 -16.99 10.74
N ASP A 160 -18.87 -15.90 10.17
CA ASP A 160 -17.46 -15.71 9.82
C ASP A 160 -16.64 -14.74 10.71
N ASP A 161 -17.19 -14.13 11.78
CA ASP A 161 -16.46 -13.22 12.71
C ASP A 161 -15.62 -12.11 12.02
N LYS A 162 -15.94 -11.76 10.76
CA LYS A 162 -15.10 -10.88 9.94
C LYS A 162 -15.25 -9.42 10.34
N VAL A 163 -14.11 -8.75 10.48
CA VAL A 163 -13.97 -7.32 10.74
C VAL A 163 -13.42 -6.64 9.49
N TYR A 164 -14.17 -5.68 8.98
CA TYR A 164 -13.81 -4.92 7.79
C TYR A 164 -13.24 -3.56 8.18
N TYR A 165 -12.06 -3.24 7.66
CA TYR A 165 -11.38 -1.96 7.78
C TYR A 165 -11.64 -1.19 6.50
N LYS A 166 -12.70 -0.38 6.51
CA LYS A 166 -13.10 0.41 5.35
C LYS A 166 -12.22 1.63 5.23
N LEU A 167 -11.47 1.70 4.13
CA LEU A 167 -10.56 2.81 3.83
C LEU A 167 -11.17 3.69 2.74
N SER A 168 -11.26 4.99 2.99
CA SER A 168 -11.79 5.96 2.04
C SER A 168 -11.00 7.28 2.05
N PRO A 169 -11.10 8.07 0.98
CA PRO A 169 -10.61 9.44 0.93
C PRO A 169 -11.19 10.27 2.08
N SER A 170 -10.36 11.13 2.68
CA SER A 170 -10.83 12.11 3.66
C SER A 170 -11.37 13.38 3.00
N ASN A 171 -11.03 13.61 1.73
CA ASN A 171 -11.44 14.79 0.97
C ASN A 171 -11.56 14.52 -0.54
N SER A 172 -12.20 15.45 -1.25
CA SER A 172 -12.49 15.33 -2.68
C SER A 172 -11.27 15.39 -3.60
N GLN A 173 -10.15 15.97 -3.16
CA GLN A 173 -8.94 16.08 -3.99
C GLN A 173 -8.26 14.73 -4.22
N GLN A 174 -8.49 13.78 -3.31
CA GLN A 174 -7.95 12.42 -3.33
C GLN A 174 -8.74 11.47 -4.24
N VAL A 175 -9.93 11.87 -4.70
CA VAL A 175 -10.76 11.05 -5.60
C VAL A 175 -10.38 11.34 -7.04
N LYS A 176 -10.20 10.28 -7.82
CA LYS A 176 -9.96 10.35 -9.26
C LYS A 176 -10.73 9.26 -9.97
N GLU A 177 -11.04 9.54 -11.23
CA GLU A 177 -11.91 8.72 -12.06
C GLU A 177 -11.20 8.54 -13.41
N LYS A 178 -11.18 7.31 -13.92
CA LYS A 178 -10.76 7.00 -15.29
C LYS A 178 -11.94 6.36 -16.01
N ASN A 179 -12.42 7.01 -17.06
CA ASN A 179 -13.27 6.35 -18.06
C ASN A 179 -12.33 5.50 -18.93
N LEU A 180 -12.54 4.18 -18.97
CA LEU A 180 -11.86 3.29 -19.92
C LEU A 180 -12.60 3.25 -21.27
#